data_AF-A0A3G9DU34-F1
#
_entry.id   AF-A0A3G9DU34-F1
#
_cell.length_a   1.000
_cell.length_b   1.000
_cell.length_c   1.000
_cell.angle_alpha   90.00
_cell.angle_beta   90.00
_cell.angle_gamma   90.00
#
_symmetry.space_group_name_H-M   'P 1'
#
loop_
_entity.id
_entity.type
_entity.pdbx_description
1 polymer ?
#
loop_
_entity_poly.entity_id
_entity_poly.type
_entity_poly.pdbx_seq_one_letter_code
_entity_poly.pdbx_strand_id
1 'polypeptide(L)'
;METKINKLSEIEKRNPFTVPEDYFSRFNEHIMARLPEKEIVEPKKVSMWDKAKPWVYMAAMFMGIFFTIQLLTRNTTNQVATISSTQFTDDYWSTVQITEEEFYQYLEEQLVNDGYYDYMYNQVYMN
;
A
#
# COMPACT_ATOMS: atom_id res chain seq x y z
N MET A 1 -10.18 -10.16 -66.47
CA MET A 1 -9.74 -11.44 -65.87
C MET A 1 -11.00 -12.16 -65.41
N GLU A 2 -11.29 -13.32 -65.97
CA GLU A 2 -12.51 -14.06 -65.64
C GLU A 2 -12.27 -14.91 -64.39
N THR A 3 -13.08 -14.71 -63.34
CA THR A 3 -12.99 -15.46 -62.10
C THR A 3 -13.78 -16.77 -62.23
N LYS A 4 -13.06 -17.89 -62.26
CA LYS A 4 -13.66 -19.23 -62.20
C LYS A 4 -14.15 -19.49 -60.78
N ILE A 5 -15.44 -19.25 -60.53
CA ILE A 5 -16.09 -19.50 -59.25
C ILE A 5 -16.43 -20.99 -59.21
N ASN A 6 -15.67 -21.80 -58.46
CA ASN A 6 -15.97 -23.22 -58.29
C ASN A 6 -17.28 -23.37 -57.51
N LYS A 7 -18.23 -24.13 -58.07
CA LYS A 7 -19.57 -24.30 -57.50
C LYS A 7 -19.45 -25.13 -56.21
N LEU A 8 -19.98 -24.64 -55.10
CA LEU A 8 -19.96 -25.34 -53.78
C LEU A 8 -20.50 -26.77 -53.84
N SER A 9 -21.31 -27.10 -54.87
CA SER A 9 -21.83 -28.44 -55.13
C SER A 9 -20.79 -29.46 -55.63
N GLU A 10 -19.64 -29.00 -56.14
CA GLU A 10 -18.54 -29.85 -56.62
C GLU A 10 -17.51 -30.17 -55.52
N ILE A 11 -17.61 -29.51 -54.37
CA ILE A 11 -16.75 -29.77 -53.22
C ILE A 11 -17.32 -30.98 -52.48
N GLU A 12 -16.50 -32.02 -52.29
CA GLU A 12 -16.88 -33.17 -51.47
C GLU A 12 -17.38 -32.68 -50.10
N LYS A 13 -18.60 -33.06 -49.72
CA LYS A 13 -19.17 -32.76 -48.38
C LYS A 13 -18.49 -33.51 -47.23
N ARG A 14 -17.35 -34.15 -47.47
CA ARG A 14 -16.59 -34.85 -46.43
C ARG A 14 -15.90 -33.79 -45.60
N ASN A 15 -16.09 -33.83 -44.29
CA ASN A 15 -15.44 -32.91 -43.37
C ASN A 15 -13.91 -33.15 -43.43
N PRO A 16 -13.10 -32.18 -43.92
CA PRO A 16 -11.65 -32.32 -43.96
C PRO A 16 -11.00 -32.15 -42.57
N PHE A 17 -11.77 -31.68 -41.58
CA PHE A 17 -11.34 -31.50 -40.20
C PHE A 17 -11.78 -32.70 -39.36
N THR A 18 -11.09 -33.81 -39.51
CA THR A 18 -11.22 -34.96 -38.61
C THR A 18 -10.03 -35.01 -37.66
N VAL A 19 -10.32 -35.26 -36.39
CA VAL A 19 -9.28 -35.54 -35.41
C VAL A 19 -8.87 -37.01 -35.51
N PRO A 20 -7.60 -37.34 -35.22
CA PRO A 20 -7.19 -38.72 -35.05
C PRO A 20 -8.01 -39.41 -33.96
N GLU A 21 -8.21 -40.72 -34.13
CA GLU A 21 -8.81 -41.56 -33.09
C GLU A 21 -8.04 -41.41 -31.77
N ASP A 22 -8.77 -41.34 -30.65
CA ASP A 22 -8.25 -41.18 -29.30
C ASP A 22 -7.44 -39.91 -28.98
N TYR A 23 -7.41 -38.91 -29.87
CA TYR A 23 -6.72 -37.63 -29.62
C TYR A 23 -7.16 -36.97 -28.31
N PHE A 24 -8.48 -36.80 -28.13
CA PHE A 24 -9.04 -36.21 -26.91
C PHE A 24 -9.03 -37.18 -25.72
N SER A 25 -9.15 -38.48 -25.97
CA SER A 25 -9.09 -39.53 -24.95
C SER A 25 -7.78 -39.46 -24.16
N ARG A 26 -6.65 -39.26 -24.85
CA ARG A 26 -5.29 -39.23 -24.26
C ARG A 26 -4.76 -37.84 -23.98
N PHE A 27 -5.53 -36.79 -24.30
CA PHE A 27 -5.09 -35.40 -24.17
C PHE A 27 -4.70 -35.05 -22.73
N ASN A 28 -5.51 -35.46 -21.75
CA ASN A 28 -5.24 -35.19 -20.34
C ASN A 28 -3.96 -35.91 -19.86
N GLU A 29 -3.76 -37.17 -20.24
CA GLU A 29 -2.55 -37.92 -19.94
C GLU A 29 -1.30 -37.21 -20.48
N HIS A 30 -1.39 -36.71 -21.71
CA HIS A 30 -0.32 -35.97 -22.37
C HIS A 30 -0.04 -34.60 -21.74
N ILE A 31 -1.05 -33.94 -21.17
CA ILE A 31 -0.85 -32.71 -20.38
C ILE A 31 -0.12 -33.07 -19.09
N MET A 32 -0.65 -34.02 -18.32
CA MET A 32 -0.11 -34.40 -17.01
C MET A 32 1.34 -34.91 -17.11
N ALA A 33 1.66 -35.67 -18.15
CA ALA A 33 3.02 -36.16 -18.40
C ALA A 33 4.03 -35.06 -18.75
N ARG A 34 3.57 -33.88 -19.16
CA ARG A 34 4.41 -32.71 -19.48
C ARG A 34 4.45 -31.68 -18.36
N LEU A 35 3.67 -31.86 -17.31
CA LEU A 35 3.74 -30.96 -16.16
C LEU A 35 5.10 -31.18 -15.45
N PRO A 36 5.78 -30.11 -15.05
CA PRO A 36 6.98 -30.24 -14.23
C PRO A 36 6.62 -30.95 -12.92
N GLU A 37 7.57 -31.71 -12.37
CA GLU A 37 7.42 -32.28 -11.04
C GLU A 37 7.11 -31.15 -10.07
N LYS A 38 5.93 -31.20 -9.44
CA LYS A 38 5.54 -30.21 -8.45
C LYS A 38 6.45 -30.42 -7.24
N GLU A 39 7.44 -29.54 -7.09
CA GLU A 39 8.22 -29.45 -5.86
C GLU A 39 7.23 -29.17 -4.72
N ILE A 40 6.93 -30.19 -3.93
CA ILE A 40 6.16 -30.07 -2.71
C ILE A 40 7.08 -29.37 -1.73
N VAL A 41 7.11 -28.04 -1.78
CA VAL A 41 7.78 -27.25 -0.75
C VAL A 41 7.05 -27.53 0.55
N GLU A 42 7.66 -28.33 1.42
CA GLU A 42 7.11 -28.58 2.74
C GLU A 42 6.85 -27.22 3.41
N PRO A 43 5.62 -26.96 3.87
CA PRO A 43 5.33 -25.69 4.52
C PRO A 43 6.25 -25.57 5.73
N LYS A 44 7.11 -24.54 5.73
CA LYS A 44 8.00 -24.26 6.86
C LYS A 44 7.16 -24.19 8.13
N LYS A 45 7.25 -25.22 8.97
CA LYS A 45 6.54 -25.28 10.25
C LYS A 45 7.00 -24.10 11.12
N VAL A 46 6.20 -23.05 11.19
CA VAL A 46 6.47 -21.94 12.10
C VAL A 46 6.35 -22.47 13.53
N SER A 47 7.41 -22.34 14.31
CA SER A 47 7.40 -22.75 15.71
C SER A 47 6.57 -21.73 16.50
N MET A 48 5.82 -22.17 17.51
CA MET A 48 5.07 -21.26 18.38
C MET A 48 6.00 -20.21 19.04
N TRP A 49 7.28 -20.53 19.22
CA TRP A 49 8.31 -19.61 19.68
C TRP A 49 8.58 -18.44 18.74
N ASP A 50 8.45 -18.62 17.43
CA ASP A 50 8.68 -17.54 16.47
C ASP A 50 7.64 -16.43 16.61
N LYS A 51 6.42 -16.78 17.06
CA LYS A 51 5.36 -15.82 17.38
C LYS A 51 5.56 -15.14 18.74
N ALA A 52 6.24 -15.81 19.68
CA ALA A 52 6.50 -15.30 21.02
C ALA A 52 7.71 -14.35 21.07
N LYS A 53 8.70 -14.48 20.17
CA LYS A 53 9.90 -13.63 20.13
C LYS A 53 9.59 -12.12 20.16
N PRO A 54 8.70 -11.57 19.30
CA PRO A 54 8.39 -10.13 19.33
C PRO A 54 7.80 -9.67 20.67
N TRP A 55 6.93 -10.50 21.27
CA TRP A 55 6.33 -10.19 22.58
C TRP A 55 7.34 -10.21 23.71
N VAL A 56 8.29 -11.15 23.69
CA VAL A 56 9.38 -11.21 24.69
C VAL A 56 10.29 -9.97 24.58
N TYR A 57 10.60 -9.50 23.38
CA TYR A 57 11.37 -8.26 23.21
C TYR A 57 10.64 -7.03 23.75
N MET A 58 9.34 -6.91 23.49
CA MET A 58 8.52 -5.83 24.05
C MET A 58 8.50 -5.89 25.58
N ALA A 59 8.25 -7.07 26.15
CA ALA A 59 8.28 -7.27 27.60
C ALA A 59 9.64 -6.87 28.22
N ALA A 60 10.76 -7.23 27.56
CA ALA A 60 12.09 -6.86 28.02
C ALA A 60 12.34 -5.34 28.00
N MET A 61 11.87 -4.63 26.96
CA MET A 61 11.94 -3.16 26.91
C MET A 61 11.14 -2.52 28.05
N PHE A 62 9.90 -2.97 28.27
CA PHE A 62 9.07 -2.47 29.36
C PHE A 62 9.68 -2.75 30.73
N MET A 63 10.21 -3.96 30.95
CA MET A 63 10.90 -4.31 32.19
C MET A 63 12.16 -3.47 32.40
N GLY A 64 12.95 -3.25 31.34
CA GLY A 64 14.13 -2.38 31.40
C GLY A 64 13.78 -0.97 31.84
N ILE A 65 12.77 -0.35 31.21
CA ILE A 65 12.30 0.99 31.56
C ILE A 65 11.67 1.01 32.97
N PHE A 66 10.91 -0.02 33.32
CA PHE A 66 10.29 -0.13 34.64
C PHE A 66 11.35 -0.18 35.75
N PHE A 67 12.40 -0.99 35.58
CA PHE A 67 13.48 -1.07 36.56
C PHE A 67 14.31 0.22 36.63
N THR A 68 14.57 0.88 35.50
CA THR A 68 15.32 2.15 35.51
C THR A 68 14.51 3.26 36.19
N ILE A 69 13.21 3.37 35.93
CA ILE A 69 12.32 4.29 36.65
C ILE A 69 12.29 3.94 38.13
N GLN A 70 12.07 2.68 38.50
CA GLN A 70 12.01 2.25 39.89
C GLN A 70 13.31 2.57 40.66
N LEU A 71 14.48 2.44 40.02
CA LEU A 71 15.77 2.77 40.62
C LEU A 71 15.94 4.28 40.83
N LEU A 72 15.52 5.11 39.87
CA LEU A 72 15.59 6.57 39.97
C LEU A 72 14.57 7.10 40.99
N THR A 73 13.32 6.64 40.94
CA THR A 73 12.24 7.09 41.84
C THR A 73 12.49 6.71 43.29
N ARG A 74 13.19 5.59 43.56
CA ARG A 74 13.64 5.24 44.93
C ARG A 74 14.54 6.32 45.56
N ASN A 75 15.24 7.10 44.74
CA ASN A 75 16.09 8.21 45.19
C ASN A 75 15.38 9.57 45.10
N THR A 76 14.19 9.64 44.49
CA THR A 76 13.47 10.89 44.16
C THR A 76 12.00 10.80 44.60
N THR A 77 11.74 10.50 45.88
CA THR A 77 10.38 10.48 46.45
C THR A 77 9.67 11.85 46.46
N ASN A 78 10.26 12.93 45.95
CA ASN A 78 9.66 14.28 46.03
C ASN A 78 9.35 14.99 44.71
N GLN A 79 9.46 14.36 43.53
CA GLN A 79 9.01 15.02 42.30
C GLN A 79 8.19 14.07 41.42
N VAL A 80 6.91 14.43 41.30
CA VAL A 80 5.90 13.80 40.44
C VAL A 80 6.43 13.75 39.01
N ALA A 81 6.73 12.54 38.54
CA ALA A 81 7.09 12.32 37.14
C ALA A 81 5.81 12.35 36.30
N THR A 82 5.52 13.49 35.69
CA THR A 82 4.61 13.58 34.54
C THR A 82 5.16 12.65 33.46
N ILE A 83 4.38 11.63 33.11
CA ILE A 83 4.66 10.73 31.99
C ILE A 83 4.49 11.57 30.72
N SER A 84 5.57 12.20 30.26
CA SER A 84 5.63 12.72 28.90
C SER A 84 5.78 11.52 27.97
N SER A 85 4.64 11.04 27.46
CA SER A 85 4.59 10.22 26.26
C SER A 85 5.48 10.89 25.22
N THR A 86 6.43 10.14 24.67
CA THR A 86 7.23 10.50 23.49
C THR A 86 6.35 11.21 22.48
N GLN A 87 6.45 12.54 22.44
CA GLN A 87 5.77 13.39 21.49
C GLN A 87 6.47 13.20 20.14
N PHE A 88 5.99 12.21 19.39
CA PHE A 88 6.18 12.19 17.96
C PHE A 88 5.15 13.19 17.40
N THR A 89 5.60 14.41 17.09
CA THR A 89 5.03 15.35 16.12
C THR A 89 3.62 15.96 16.30
N ASP A 90 2.92 15.81 17.42
CA ASP A 90 1.55 16.39 17.53
C ASP A 90 1.46 17.75 18.26
N ASP A 91 2.52 18.21 18.91
CA ASP A 91 2.49 19.44 19.74
C ASP A 91 2.69 20.75 18.97
N TYR A 92 3.10 20.71 17.70
CA TYR A 92 3.43 21.94 16.96
C TYR A 92 2.18 22.77 16.59
N TRP A 93 1.01 22.14 16.50
CA TRP A 93 -0.25 22.78 16.07
C TRP A 93 -1.23 23.06 17.20
N SER A 94 -1.01 22.53 18.41
CA SER A 94 -1.96 22.66 19.53
C SER A 94 -1.71 23.90 20.40
N THR A 95 -0.51 24.49 20.35
CA THR A 95 -0.13 25.64 21.19
C THR A 95 -0.25 27.00 20.49
N VAL A 96 -0.61 27.04 19.20
CA VAL A 96 -0.79 28.30 18.47
C VAL A 96 -2.20 28.83 18.75
N GLN A 97 -2.31 29.68 19.77
CA GLN A 97 -3.53 30.46 20.01
C GLN A 97 -3.50 31.72 19.13
N ILE A 98 -4.00 31.59 17.90
CA ILE A 98 -4.25 32.76 17.04
C ILE A 98 -5.54 33.43 17.51
N THR A 99 -5.58 34.76 17.60
CA THR A 99 -6.86 35.45 17.82
C THR A 99 -7.70 35.39 16.54
N GLU A 100 -9.03 35.47 16.68
CA GLU A 100 -9.93 35.51 15.52
C GLU A 100 -9.59 36.70 14.59
N GLU A 101 -9.17 37.82 15.17
CA GLU A 101 -8.74 39.02 14.45
C GLU A 101 -7.45 38.79 13.65
N GLU A 102 -6.43 38.17 14.24
CA GLU A 102 -5.19 37.81 13.54
C GLU A 102 -5.44 36.80 12.42
N PHE A 103 -6.38 35.88 12.63
CA PHE A 103 -6.78 34.91 11.61
C PHE A 103 -7.46 35.59 10.40
N TYR A 104 -8.41 36.49 10.63
CA TYR A 104 -9.04 37.24 9.53
C TYR A 104 -8.05 38.14 8.81
N GLN A 105 -7.14 38.79 9.54
CA GLN A 105 -6.11 39.63 8.93
C GLN A 105 -5.17 38.82 8.02
N TYR A 106 -4.77 37.61 8.44
CA TYR A 106 -3.98 36.71 7.60
C TYR A 106 -4.72 36.30 6.31
N LEU A 107 -6.01 36.00 6.40
CA LEU A 107 -6.84 35.66 5.24
C LEU A 107 -7.01 36.84 4.29
N GLU A 108 -7.19 38.05 4.82
CA GLU A 108 -7.26 39.28 4.02
C GLU A 108 -5.94 39.55 3.29
N GLU A 109 -4.81 39.41 3.98
CA GLU A 109 -3.49 39.59 3.38
C GLU A 109 -3.23 38.59 2.24
N GLN A 110 -3.58 37.32 2.44
CA GLN A 110 -3.51 36.30 1.40
C GLN A 110 -4.37 36.65 0.18
N LEU A 111 -5.64 37.04 0.41
CA LEU A 111 -6.57 37.37 -0.67
C LEU A 111 -6.16 38.63 -1.44
N VAL A 112 -5.65 39.64 -0.75
CA VAL A 112 -5.11 40.86 -1.36
C VAL A 112 -3.86 40.54 -2.18
N ASN A 113 -2.97 39.69 -1.68
CA ASN A 113 -1.75 39.32 -2.39
C ASN A 113 -2.06 38.54 -3.68
N ASP A 114 -2.97 37.56 -3.62
CA ASP A 114 -3.43 36.82 -4.80
C ASP A 114 -4.12 37.73 -5.84
N GLY A 115 -4.98 38.64 -5.37
CA GLY A 115 -5.68 39.59 -6.24
C GLY A 115 -4.77 40.67 -6.84
N TYR A 116 -3.68 41.04 -6.15
CA TYR A 116 -2.74 42.07 -6.60
C TYR A 116 -2.01 41.66 -7.88
N TYR A 117 -1.56 40.40 -7.96
CA TYR A 117 -0.90 39.90 -9.18
C TYR A 117 -1.85 39.87 -10.37
N ASP A 118 -3.10 39.47 -10.17
CA ASP A 118 -4.11 39.45 -11.24
C ASP A 118 -4.47 40.88 -11.70
N TYR A 119 -4.61 41.83 -10.78
CA TYR A 119 -4.85 43.25 -11.13
C TYR A 119 -3.70 43.85 -11.95
N MET A 120 -2.45 43.65 -11.51
CA MET A 120 -1.26 44.13 -12.21
C MET A 120 -1.13 43.48 -13.59
N TYR A 121 -1.41 42.18 -13.70
CA TYR A 121 -1.36 41.48 -14.97
C TYR A 121 -2.41 42.03 -15.93
N ASN A 122 -3.67 42.16 -15.49
CA ASN A 122 -4.74 42.70 -16.33
C ASN A 122 -4.45 44.14 -16.79
N GLN A 123 -3.85 45.00 -15.96
CA GLN A 123 -3.46 46.36 -16.38
C GLN A 123 -2.38 46.38 -17.49
N VAL A 124 -1.42 45.47 -17.45
CA VAL A 124 -0.30 45.45 -18.42
C VAL A 124 -0.72 44.91 -19.79
N TYR A 125 -1.72 44.03 -19.84
CA TYR A 125 -2.16 43.37 -21.08
C TYR A 125 -3.49 43.89 -21.66
N MET A 126 -4.24 44.71 -20.92
CA MET A 126 -5.50 45.33 -21.38
C MET A 126 -5.36 46.82 -21.77
N ASN A 127 -4.13 47.33 -21.87
CA ASN A 127 -3.78 48.60 -22.52
C ASN A 127 -2.88 48.35 -23.73
#